data_AF-A0A8T5PQP0-F1
#
_entry.id   AF-A0A8T5PQP0-F1
#
_cell.length_a   1.000
_cell.length_b   1.000
_cell.length_c   1.000
_cell.angle_alpha   90.00
_cell.angle_beta   90.00
_cell.angle_gamma   90.00
#
_symmetry.space_group_name_H-M   'P 1'
#
loop_
_entity.id
_entity.type
_entity.pdbx_description
1 polymer ?
#
loop_
_entity_poly.entity_id
_entity_poly.type
_entity_poly.pdbx_seq_one_letter_code
_entity_poly.pdbx_strand_id
1 'polypeptide(L)'
;MVQKIALAFLGFIAIFAIAGTTLHFRDSATGLYTTGSNIGRWHVGSQKVQLQPDEACMYAGAVPLYPWRVYTNEYGTLMSMCKVGDSYVGVPIVQTANVPAPAKPSVWS
;
A
#
# COMPACT_ATOMS: atom_id res chain seq x y z
N MET A 1 -33.45 -23.92 32.62
CA MET A 1 -31.97 -23.85 32.77
C MET A 1 -31.24 -23.90 31.42
N VAL A 2 -31.58 -24.85 30.55
CA VAL A 2 -30.97 -25.08 29.22
C VAL A 2 -30.93 -23.81 28.33
N GLN A 3 -32.00 -23.02 28.32
CA GLN A 3 -32.12 -21.84 27.46
C GLN A 3 -31.14 -20.72 27.80
N LYS A 4 -30.79 -20.55 29.09
CA LYS A 4 -29.81 -19.54 29.55
C LYS A 4 -28.37 -19.94 29.18
N ILE A 5 -28.09 -21.25 29.20
CA ILE A 5 -26.78 -21.80 28.82
C ILE A 5 -26.57 -21.67 27.31
N ALA A 6 -27.59 -21.97 26.50
CA ALA A 6 -27.53 -21.81 25.05
C ALA A 6 -27.30 -20.34 24.64
N LEU A 7 -27.97 -19.39 25.33
CA LEU A 7 -27.79 -17.96 25.06
C LEU A 7 -26.38 -17.47 25.42
N ALA A 8 -25.82 -17.95 26.53
CA ALA A 8 -24.45 -17.63 26.94
C ALA A 8 -23.42 -18.19 25.96
N PHE A 9 -23.64 -19.39 25.42
CA PHE A 9 -22.77 -20.01 24.42
C PHE A 9 -22.81 -19.26 23.08
N LEU A 10 -24.00 -18.85 22.63
CA LEU A 10 -24.14 -18.01 21.42
C LEU A 10 -23.44 -16.66 21.59
N GLY A 11 -23.57 -16.03 22.76
CA GLY A 11 -22.85 -14.79 23.07
C GLY A 11 -21.34 -14.97 23.02
N PHE A 12 -20.82 -16.08 23.56
CA PHE A 12 -19.40 -16.39 23.51
C PHE A 12 -18.90 -16.59 22.07
N ILE A 13 -19.61 -17.37 21.25
CA ILE A 13 -19.27 -17.58 19.83
C ILE A 13 -19.27 -16.26 19.06
N ALA A 14 -20.26 -15.38 19.32
CA ALA A 14 -20.34 -14.07 18.68
C ALA A 14 -19.13 -13.18 19.01
N ILE A 15 -18.65 -13.19 20.26
CA ILE A 15 -17.46 -12.43 20.66
C ILE A 15 -16.21 -12.92 19.92
N PHE A 16 -16.01 -14.23 19.83
CA PHE A 16 -14.87 -14.80 19.10
C PHE A 16 -14.93 -14.51 17.60
N ALA A 17 -16.12 -14.61 17.01
CA ALA A 17 -16.33 -14.26 15.61
C ALA A 17 -15.99 -12.78 15.36
N ILE A 18 -16.53 -11.86 16.16
CA ILE A 18 -16.26 -10.42 16.02
C ILE A 18 -14.77 -10.13 16.17
N ALA A 19 -14.14 -10.63 17.25
CA ALA A 19 -12.72 -10.40 17.51
C ALA A 19 -11.83 -10.92 16.37
N GLY A 20 -12.09 -12.15 15.90
CA GLY A 20 -11.37 -12.74 14.77
C GLY A 20 -11.53 -11.93 13.48
N THR A 21 -12.75 -11.44 13.22
CA THR A 21 -13.01 -10.62 12.03
C THR A 21 -12.30 -9.27 12.11
N THR A 22 -12.31 -8.60 13.27
CA THR A 22 -11.63 -7.30 13.47
C THR A 22 -10.12 -7.41 13.29
N LEU A 23 -9.49 -8.47 13.81
CA LEU A 23 -8.06 -8.72 13.62
C LEU A 23 -7.72 -8.94 12.14
N HIS A 24 -8.54 -9.71 11.44
CA HIS A 24 -8.31 -10.00 10.02
C HIS A 24 -8.44 -8.75 9.14
N PHE A 25 -9.40 -7.86 9.45
CA PHE A 25 -9.55 -6.57 8.78
C PHE A 25 -8.37 -5.63 9.08
N ARG A 26 -7.84 -5.63 10.31
CA ARG A 26 -6.68 -4.82 10.68
C ARG A 26 -5.41 -5.24 9.93
N ASP A 27 -5.15 -6.53 9.80
CA ASP A 27 -3.97 -7.02 9.09
C ASP A 27 -4.09 -6.85 7.57
N SER A 28 -5.31 -6.84 7.05
CA SER A 28 -5.58 -6.46 5.65
C SER A 28 -5.49 -4.95 5.45
N ALA A 29 -5.76 -4.15 6.49
CA ALA A 29 -5.71 -2.69 6.43
C ALA A 29 -4.31 -2.10 6.71
N THR A 30 -3.46 -2.86 7.39
CA THR A 30 -2.11 -2.45 7.78
C THR A 30 -1.16 -3.62 7.63
N GLY A 31 -0.17 -3.48 6.76
CA GLY A 31 0.87 -4.50 6.59
C GLY A 31 2.25 -3.90 6.67
N LEU A 32 3.24 -4.78 6.79
CA LEU A 32 4.65 -4.41 6.68
C LEU A 32 5.07 -4.62 5.23
N TYR A 33 5.79 -3.67 4.65
CA TYR A 33 6.52 -3.89 3.40
C TYR A 33 8.01 -3.81 3.67
N THR A 34 8.75 -4.63 2.93
CA THR A 34 10.20 -4.56 2.83
C THR A 34 10.52 -4.32 1.36
N THR A 35 11.02 -3.13 1.02
CA THR A 35 11.55 -2.85 -0.31
C THR A 35 13.02 -2.46 -0.18
N GLY A 36 13.90 -3.36 -0.63
CA GLY A 36 15.35 -3.19 -0.77
C GLY A 36 16.15 -2.96 0.51
N SER A 37 15.81 -1.94 1.29
CA SER A 37 16.52 -1.48 2.50
C SER A 37 15.62 -0.76 3.52
N ASN A 38 14.32 -0.56 3.24
CA ASN A 38 13.39 0.11 4.15
C ASN A 38 12.33 -0.85 4.69
N ILE A 39 12.19 -0.86 6.02
CA ILE A 39 11.08 -1.53 6.74
C ILE A 39 10.05 -0.46 7.06
N GLY A 40 8.89 -0.53 6.42
CA GLY A 40 7.79 0.41 6.62
C GLY A 40 6.47 -0.29 6.93
N ARG A 41 5.60 0.36 7.71
CA ARG A 41 4.19 -0.01 7.77
C ARG A 41 3.46 0.71 6.63
N TRP A 42 2.73 -0.02 5.81
CA TRP A 42 1.79 0.56 4.87
C TRP A 42 0.39 0.53 5.49
N HIS A 43 -0.35 1.63 5.34
CA HIS A 43 -1.77 1.71 5.67
C HIS A 43 -2.59 1.70 4.38
N VAL A 44 -3.70 0.96 4.30
CA VAL A 44 -4.62 1.04 3.15
C VAL A 44 -5.04 2.50 2.97
N GLY A 45 -4.91 3.00 1.73
CA GLY A 45 -5.28 4.35 1.36
C GLY A 45 -4.11 5.17 0.81
N SER A 46 -4.34 6.48 0.74
CA SER A 46 -3.41 7.47 0.18
C SER A 46 -2.32 7.82 1.19
N GLN A 47 -1.08 7.44 0.90
CA GLN A 47 0.07 7.74 1.77
C GLN A 47 1.25 8.26 0.97
N LYS A 48 2.05 9.15 1.58
CA LYS A 48 3.28 9.67 0.98
C LYS A 48 4.35 8.59 1.05
N VAL A 49 4.85 8.18 -0.10
CA VAL A 49 5.96 7.22 -0.22
C VAL A 49 7.06 7.82 -1.08
N GLN A 50 8.30 7.46 -0.75
CA GLN A 50 9.45 7.76 -1.58
C GLN A 50 9.76 6.52 -2.42
N LEU A 51 9.56 6.65 -3.73
CA LEU A 51 9.80 5.56 -4.68
C LEU A 51 11.21 5.65 -5.24
N GLN A 52 11.70 4.58 -5.86
CA GLN A 52 12.87 4.70 -6.73
C GLN A 52 12.51 5.45 -8.03
N PRO A 53 13.47 6.06 -8.74
CA PRO A 53 13.17 6.89 -9.92
C PRO A 53 12.42 6.16 -11.03
N ASP A 54 12.68 4.87 -11.22
CA ASP A 54 11.97 3.99 -12.16
C ASP A 54 10.57 3.62 -11.68
N GLU A 55 10.44 3.24 -10.41
CA GLU A 55 9.16 2.96 -9.75
C GLU A 55 8.24 4.17 -9.80
N ALA A 56 8.77 5.38 -9.62
CA ALA A 56 8.02 6.62 -9.70
C ALA A 56 7.44 6.82 -11.11
N CYS A 57 8.23 6.58 -12.16
CA CYS A 57 7.77 6.64 -13.55
C CYS A 57 6.70 5.59 -13.84
N MET A 58 6.94 4.33 -13.46
CA MET A 58 5.98 3.23 -13.67
C MET A 58 4.66 3.49 -12.94
N TYR A 59 4.72 3.98 -11.70
CA TYR A 59 3.54 4.32 -10.92
C TYR A 59 2.71 5.44 -11.57
N ALA A 60 3.37 6.41 -12.20
CA ALA A 60 2.70 7.48 -12.95
C ALA A 60 2.23 7.05 -14.36
N GLY A 61 2.40 5.78 -14.75
CA GLY A 61 2.06 5.29 -16.08
C GLY A 61 3.00 5.76 -17.19
N ALA A 62 4.23 6.14 -16.82
CA ALA A 62 5.26 6.64 -17.73
C ALA A 62 6.41 5.62 -17.90
N VAL A 63 7.17 5.76 -18.98
CA VAL A 63 8.32 4.88 -19.26
C VAL A 63 9.56 5.45 -18.58
N PRO A 64 10.27 4.67 -17.74
CA PRO A 64 11.51 5.12 -17.12
C PRO A 64 12.65 5.25 -18.14
N LEU A 65 13.54 6.21 -17.92
CA LEU A 65 14.73 6.41 -18.74
C LEU A 65 15.96 5.79 -18.09
N TYR A 66 16.79 5.14 -18.89
CA TYR A 66 18.10 4.62 -18.45
C TYR A 66 19.24 5.35 -19.18
N PRO A 67 20.26 5.88 -18.46
CA PRO A 67 20.35 5.94 -16.99
C PRO A 67 19.31 6.88 -16.38
N TRP A 68 18.95 6.65 -15.12
CA TRP A 68 17.97 7.48 -14.41
C TRP A 68 18.41 8.94 -14.36
N ARG A 69 17.51 9.85 -14.72
CA ARG A 69 17.75 11.30 -14.63
C ARG A 69 16.86 11.88 -13.55
N VAL A 70 17.48 12.33 -12.48
CA VAL A 70 16.79 12.94 -11.33
C VAL A 70 17.19 14.41 -11.25
N TYR A 71 16.23 15.29 -11.01
CA TYR A 71 16.48 16.71 -10.84
C TYR A 71 15.57 17.28 -9.74
N THR A 72 15.92 18.46 -9.24
CA THR A 72 15.09 19.19 -8.28
C THR A 72 14.39 20.33 -9.01
N ASN A 73 13.08 20.46 -8.83
CA ASN A 73 12.35 21.58 -9.42
C ASN A 73 12.51 22.88 -8.60
N GLU A 74 11.90 23.97 -9.06
CA GLU A 74 11.91 25.28 -8.40
C GLU A 74 11.31 25.29 -6.99
N TYR A 75 10.52 24.26 -6.63
CA TYR A 75 9.89 24.10 -5.32
C TYR A 75 10.68 23.18 -4.37
N GLY A 76 11.86 22.71 -4.77
CA GLY A 76 12.67 21.79 -3.95
C GLY A 76 12.21 20.33 -4.02
N THR A 77 11.30 19.98 -4.92
CA THR A 77 10.81 18.60 -5.09
C THR A 77 11.76 17.80 -5.97
N LEU A 78 12.15 16.61 -5.51
CA LEU A 78 12.90 15.62 -6.28
C LEU A 78 12.01 14.97 -7.34
N MET A 79 12.41 15.09 -8.60
CA MET A 79 11.68 14.62 -9.78
C MET A 79 12.53 13.61 -10.56
N SER A 80 11.91 12.52 -11.00
CA SER A 80 12.45 11.58 -11.99
C SER A 80 12.00 11.99 -13.39
N MET A 81 12.88 11.96 -14.38
CA MET A 81 12.53 12.24 -15.77
C MET A 81 12.03 10.97 -16.46
N CYS A 82 10.79 10.99 -16.89
CA CYS A 82 10.09 9.87 -17.53
C CYS A 82 9.66 10.25 -18.95
N LYS A 83 9.46 9.25 -19.80
CA LYS A 83 8.93 9.43 -21.16
C LYS A 83 7.44 9.11 -21.20
N VAL A 84 6.63 10.01 -21.77
CA VAL A 84 5.20 9.82 -22.02
C VAL A 84 4.93 10.17 -23.48
N GLY A 85 4.64 9.16 -24.30
CA GLY A 85 4.59 9.32 -25.75
C GLY A 85 5.95 9.80 -26.29
N ASP A 86 5.96 10.92 -27.00
CA ASP A 86 7.19 11.54 -27.55
C ASP A 86 7.78 12.65 -26.65
N SER A 87 7.18 12.90 -25.49
CA SER A 87 7.57 13.98 -24.57
C SER A 87 8.27 13.46 -23.32
N TYR A 88 9.11 14.31 -22.73
CA TYR A 88 9.74 14.08 -21.43
C TYR A 88 9.01 14.86 -20.34
N VAL A 89 8.66 14.18 -19.26
CA VAL A 89 7.95 14.76 -18.11
C VAL A 89 8.69 14.46 -16.82
N GLY A 90 8.69 15.42 -15.90
CA GLY A 90 9.14 15.17 -14.54
C GLY A 90 8.02 14.53 -13.73
N VAL A 91 8.31 13.42 -13.06
CA VAL A 91 7.42 12.78 -12.10
C VAL A 91 8.01 12.88 -10.69
N PRO A 92 7.26 13.33 -9.67
CA PRO A 92 7.76 13.43 -8.31
C PRO A 92 8.15 12.05 -7.75
N ILE A 93 9.34 11.96 -7.17
CA ILE A 93 9.84 10.75 -6.52
C ILE A 93 9.09 10.48 -5.21
N VAL A 94 8.76 11.56 -4.49
CA VAL A 94 7.89 11.52 -3.33
C VAL A 94 6.48 11.85 -3.78
N GLN A 95 5.63 10.83 -3.89
CA GLN A 95 4.26 10.98 -4.34
C GLN A 95 3.29 10.25 -3.42
N THR A 96 2.03 10.63 -3.51
CA THR A 96 0.97 9.94 -2.77
C THR A 96 0.68 8.63 -3.51
N ALA A 97 1.16 7.51 -2.98
CA ALA A 97 0.76 6.21 -3.48
C ALA A 97 -0.57 5.81 -2.82
N ASN A 98 -1.51 5.38 -3.65
CA ASN A 98 -2.63 4.59 -3.15
C ASN A 98 -2.12 3.18 -3.01
N VAL A 99 -1.85 2.76 -1.79
CA VAL A 99 -1.58 1.35 -1.54
C VAL A 99 -2.93 0.64 -1.62
N PRO A 100 -3.18 -0.16 -2.67
CA PRO A 100 -4.42 -0.90 -2.75
C PRO A 100 -4.51 -1.78 -1.50
N ALA A 101 -5.73 -1.98 -1.00
CA ALA A 101 -5.96 -3.07 -0.06
C ALA A 101 -5.27 -4.31 -0.63
N PRO A 102 -4.46 -5.04 0.15
CA PRO A 102 -3.79 -6.22 -0.33
C PRO A 102 -4.90 -7.06 -0.94
N ALA A 103 -4.74 -7.40 -2.22
CA ALA A 103 -5.55 -8.47 -2.77
C ALA A 103 -5.44 -9.59 -1.72
N LYS A 104 -6.59 -10.05 -1.18
CA LYS A 104 -6.62 -11.19 -0.25
C LYS A 104 -5.53 -12.14 -0.73
N PRO A 105 -4.59 -12.59 0.13
CA PRO A 105 -3.64 -13.59 -0.32
C PRO A 105 -4.49 -14.68 -0.95
N SER A 106 -4.40 -14.82 -2.28
CA SER A 106 -4.97 -15.96 -2.95
C SER A 106 -4.25 -17.10 -2.28
N VAL A 107 -4.99 -17.85 -1.47
CA VAL A 107 -4.55 -19.12 -0.92
C VAL A 107 -4.07 -19.89 -2.15
N TRP A 108 -2.75 -19.92 -2.35
CA TRP A 108 -2.13 -20.75 -3.36
C TRP A 108 -2.44 -22.16 -2.92
N SER A 109 -3.47 -22.73 -3.56
CA SER A 109 -3.81 -24.15 -3.59
C SER A 109 -2.71 -24.93 -4.30
#